data_AF-A0A7J9YBR5-F1
#
_entry.id   AF-A0A7J9YBR5-F1
#
_cell.length_a   1.000
_cell.length_b   1.000
_cell.length_c   1.000
_cell.angle_alpha   90.00
_cell.angle_beta   90.00
_cell.angle_gamma   90.00
#
_symmetry.space_group_name_H-M   'P 1'
#
loop_
_entity.id
_entity.type
_entity.pdbx_description
1 polymer ?
#
loop_
_entity_poly.entity_id
_entity_poly.type
_entity_poly.pdbx_seq_one_letter_code
_entity_poly.pdbx_strand_id
1 'polypeptide(L)' 'LLTLLAAGVKDETIARQLMISPRTVTRRVAELLDERGARTRFQAGALAQQRGWLP' A
#
# COMPACT_ATOMS: atom_id res chain seq x y z
N LEU A 1 -4.69 4.05 -2.47
CA LEU A 1 -3.78 3.38 -1.52
C LEU A 1 -2.54 2.83 -2.24
N LEU A 2 -2.70 1.89 -3.18
CA LEU A 2 -1.58 1.30 -3.93
C LEU A 2 -0.67 2.32 -4.64
N THR A 3 -1.24 3.35 -5.30
CA THR A 3 -0.47 4.44 -5.93
C THR A 3 0.40 5.20 -4.94
N LEU A 4 -0.13 5.48 -3.73
CA LEU A 4 0.63 6.20 -2.69
C LEU A 4 1.71 5.31 -2.07
N LEU A 5 1.45 4.01 -1.92
CA LEU A 5 2.45 3.04 -1.48
C LEU A 5 3.58 2.89 -2.50
N ALA A 6 3.23 2.81 -3.78
CA ALA A 6 4.19 2.73 -4.89
C ALA A 6 5.05 4.01 -5.00
N ALA A 7 4.47 5.16 -4.68
CA ALA A 7 5.19 6.44 -4.58
C ALA A 7 6.09 6.55 -3.31
N GLY A 8 6.18 5.51 -2.47
CA GLY A 8 7.02 5.50 -1.27
C GLY A 8 6.50 6.38 -0.14
N VAL A 9 5.23 6.79 -0.18
CA VAL A 9 4.64 7.67 0.83
C VAL A 9 4.45 6.91 2.15
N LYS A 10 4.78 7.57 3.27
CA LYS A 10 4.59 7.02 4.62
C LYS A 10 3.11 6.88 4.97
N ASP A 11 2.79 5.88 5.78
CA ASP A 11 1.41 5.53 6.14
C ASP A 11 0.68 6.68 6.85
N GLU A 12 1.37 7.52 7.62
CA GLU A 12 0.77 8.69 8.27
C GLU A 12 0.36 9.78 7.27
N THR A 13 1.11 9.91 6.16
CA THR A 13 0.76 10.83 5.08
C THR A 13 -0.40 10.28 4.27
N ILE A 14 -0.39 8.97 3.98
CA ILE A 14 -1.50 8.27 3.35
C ILE A 14 -2.78 8.40 4.19
N ALA A 15 -2.67 8.22 5.50
CA ALA A 15 -3.77 8.33 6.45
C ALA A 15 -4.41 9.73 6.40
N ARG A 16 -3.58 10.77 6.45
CA ARG A 16 -4.03 12.16 6.33
C ARG A 16 -4.70 12.43 4.99
N GLN A 17 -4.09 12.01 3.90
CA GLN A 17 -4.57 12.29 2.54
C GLN A 17 -5.86 11.54 2.20
N LEU A 18 -6.07 10.37 2.81
CA LEU A 18 -7.29 9.57 2.67
C LEU A 18 -8.31 9.83 3.80
N MET A 19 -8.02 10.72 4.75
CA MET A 19 -8.85 11.02 5.92
C MET A 19 -9.27 9.77 6.73
N ILE A 20 -8.32 8.84 6.91
CA ILE A 20 -8.53 7.61 7.70
C ILE A 20 -7.44 7.47 8.76
N SER A 21 -7.67 6.62 9.76
CA SER A 21 -6.66 6.36 10.78
C SER A 21 -5.43 5.65 10.19
N PRO A 22 -4.21 5.87 10.72
CA PRO A 22 -3.02 5.11 10.34
C PRO A 22 -3.22 3.59 10.50
N ARG A 23 -3.96 3.17 11.53
CA ARG A 23 -4.31 1.76 11.76
C ARG A 23 -5.15 1.17 10.63
N THR A 24 -6.01 1.97 9.99
CA THR A 24 -6.78 1.56 8.81
C THR A 24 -5.87 1.42 7.59
N VAL A 25 -4.87 2.28 7.43
CA VAL A 25 -3.86 2.16 6.37
C VAL A 25 -3.08 0.88 6.54
N THR A 26 -2.51 0.63 7.73
CA THR A 26 -1.74 -0.58 8.04
C THR A 26 -2.56 -1.86 7.83
N ARG A 27 -3.83 -1.89 8.26
CA ARG A 27 -4.73 -3.05 8.02
C ARG A 27 -4.92 -3.31 6.53
N ARG A 28 -5.28 -2.28 5.75
CA ARG A 28 -5.49 -2.43 4.30
C ARG A 28 -4.21 -2.81 3.56
N VAL A 29 -3.06 -2.31 4.01
CA VAL A 29 -1.74 -2.73 3.48
C VAL A 29 -1.49 -4.21 3.79
N ALA A 30 -1.73 -4.66 5.03
CA ALA A 30 -1.57 -6.05 5.41
C ALA A 30 -2.49 -6.99 4.62
N GLU A 31 -3.77 -6.63 4.46
CA GLU A 31 -4.72 -7.37 3.62
C GLU A 31 -4.23 -7.47 2.17
N LEU A 32 -3.73 -6.36 1.60
CA LEU A 32 -3.14 -6.35 0.25
C LEU A 32 -1.86 -7.19 0.13
N LEU A 33 -1.06 -7.27 1.20
CA LEU A 33 0.16 -8.07 1.25
C LEU A 33 -0.17 -9.56 1.34
N ASP A 34 -1.10 -9.94 2.22
CA ASP A 34 -1.55 -11.31 2.43
C ASP A 34 -2.25 -11.88 1.19
N GLU A 35 -3.16 -11.13 0.56
CA GLU A 35 -3.88 -11.58 -0.64
C GLU A 35 -2.96 -11.80 -1.85
N ARG A 36 -1.76 -11.20 -1.87
CA ARG A 36 -0.90 -11.15 -3.06
C ARG A 36 0.48 -11.77 -2.87
N GLY A 37 0.75 -12.38 -1.70
CA GLY A 37 1.99 -13.09 -1.39
C GLY A 37 3.22 -12.17 -1.23
N ALA A 38 3.00 -10.88 -0.98
CA ALA A 38 4.07 -9.91 -0.78
C ALA A 38 4.44 -9.88 0.70
N ARG A 39 5.71 -10.12 1.03
CA ARG A 39 6.22 -10.15 2.41
C ARG A 39 6.61 -8.78 2.94
N THR A 40 6.77 -7.79 2.06
CA THR A 40 7.14 -6.42 2.45
C THR A 40 6.38 -5.39 1.62
N ARG A 41 6.18 -4.19 2.20
CA ARG A 41 5.54 -3.05 1.51
C ARG A 41 6.23 -2.69 0.19
N PHE A 42 7.56 -2.80 0.14
CA PHE A 42 8.37 -2.56 -1.05
C PHE A 42 8.10 -3.63 -2.11
N GLN A 43 8.01 -4.90 -1.71
CA GLN A 43 7.66 -6.00 -2.59
C GLN A 43 6.24 -5.84 -3.13
N ALA A 44 5.27 -5.38 -2.32
CA ALA A 44 3.92 -5.06 -2.80
C ALA A 44 3.92 -3.95 -3.84
N GLY A 45 4.67 -2.86 -3.62
CA GLY A 45 4.80 -1.77 -4.59
C GLY A 45 5.38 -2.26 -5.92
N ALA A 46 6.48 -3.03 -5.86
CA ALA A 46 7.12 -3.60 -7.03
C ALA A 46 6.22 -4.60 -7.79
N LEU A 47 5.53 -5.49 -7.08
CA LEU A 47 4.58 -6.45 -7.67
C LEU A 47 3.37 -5.75 -8.29
N ALA A 48 2.85 -4.69 -7.65
CA ALA A 48 1.74 -3.91 -8.18
C ALA A 48 2.12 -3.21 -9.50
N GLN A 49 3.34 -2.70 -9.60
CA GLN A 49 3.86 -2.11 -10.84
C GLN A 49 4.11 -3.18 -11.91
N GLN A 50 4.74 -4.29 -11.55
CA GLN A 50 5.01 -5.40 -12.49
C GLN A 50 3.73 -6.02 -13.04
N ARG A 51 2.66 -6.10 -12.24
CA ARG A 51 1.37 -6.69 -12.63
C ARG A 51 0.36 -5.70 -13.20
N GLY A 52 0.75 -4.44 -13.41
CA GLY A 52 -0.12 -3.41 -14.01
C GLY A 52 -1.33 -3.06 -13.15
N TRP A 53 -1.22 -3.16 -11.83
CA TRP A 53 -2.30 -2.79 -10.89
C TRP A 53 -2.32 -1.30 -10.55
N LEU A 54 -1.30 -0.57 -10.99
CA LEU A 54 -1.23 0.87 -10.89
C LEU A 54 -1.75 1.46 -12.20
N PRO A 55 -2.67 2.45 -12.15
CA PRO A 55 -3.12 3.18 -13.34
C PRO A 55 -1.99 3.99 -13.96
#